data_AF-A0A952FFN4-F1
#
_entry.id   AF-A0A952FFN4-F1
#
_cell.length_a   1.000
_cell.length_b   1.000
_cell.length_c   1.000
_cell.angle_alpha   90.00
_cell.angle_beta   90.00
_cell.angle_gamma   90.00
#
_symmetry.space_group_name_H-M   'P 1'
#
loop_
_entity.id
_entity.type
_entity.pdbx_description
1 polymer ?
#
loop_
_entity_poly.entity_id
_entity_poly.type
_entity_poly.pdbx_seq_one_letter_code
_entity_poly.pdbx_strand_id
1 'polypeptide(L)'
;MLLIEGTTARGQSRVITIMSPLPHEGRSQLVAELAIAFSQLGRRTLLIDADLRNPKQHELFRIDNDAGLVEALALPDPPQLHPVEGMPYLAILNSGHIPPNPIELLSDDRLSKLVMNLRSTYEFIVIDTPPVSKYADGLTVAAVAGEVLVVSRAQHTGQKEMRSLLKRMGSTRAQVLGAILNHF
;
A
#
# COMPACT_ATOMS: atom_id res chain seq x y z
N MET A 1 14.72 2.75 -12.97
CA MET A 1 15.10 2.52 -11.56
C MET A 1 14.81 3.80 -10.79
N LEU A 2 13.71 3.84 -10.02
CA LEU A 2 13.44 4.97 -9.14
C LEU A 2 14.28 4.76 -7.87
N LEU A 3 15.32 5.57 -7.68
CA LEU A 3 16.03 5.62 -6.40
C LEU A 3 15.18 6.47 -5.45
N ILE A 4 14.54 5.83 -4.47
CA ILE A 4 14.04 6.55 -3.30
C ILE A 4 15.28 6.91 -2.47
N GLU A 5 15.94 8.01 -2.83
CA GLU A 5 16.98 8.60 -1.99
C GLU A 5 16.30 9.28 -0.80
N GLY A 6 16.02 8.46 0.20
CA GLY A 6 15.66 8.91 1.53
C GLY A 6 16.43 8.08 2.51
N THR A 7 17.60 8.58 2.94
CA THR A 7 18.14 8.20 4.25
C THR A 7 17.01 8.45 5.25
N THR A 8 16.41 7.38 5.75
CA THR A 8 15.63 7.49 6.97
C THR A 8 16.56 8.14 7.99
N ALA A 9 16.13 9.22 8.62
CA ALA A 9 16.77 9.63 9.86
C ALA A 9 16.82 8.37 10.74
N ARG A 10 18.01 7.99 11.22
CA ARG A 10 18.20 6.73 11.95
C ARG A 10 17.06 6.54 12.96
N GLY A 11 16.23 5.52 12.75
CA GLY A 11 15.15 5.15 13.68
C GLY A 11 13.71 5.50 13.27
N GLN A 12 13.43 6.13 12.12
CA GLN A 12 12.05 6.39 11.70
C GLN A 12 11.56 5.41 10.62
N SER A 13 10.45 4.71 10.91
CA SER A 13 9.73 3.85 9.96
C SER A 13 9.06 4.68 8.87
N ARG A 14 9.16 4.23 7.61
CA ARG A 14 8.49 4.83 6.46
C ARG A 14 7.25 4.04 6.06
N VAL A 15 6.16 4.75 5.82
CA VAL A 15 4.91 4.18 5.35
C VAL A 15 4.63 4.77 3.99
N ILE A 16 4.68 3.94 2.96
CA ILE A 16 4.58 4.36 1.56
C ILE A 16 3.37 3.66 0.96
N THR A 17 2.43 4.43 0.42
CA THR A 17 1.36 3.84 -0.40
C THR A 17 1.60 4.10 -1.88
N ILE A 18 1.20 3.17 -2.72
CA ILE A 18 1.25 3.33 -4.17
C ILE A 18 -0.17 3.66 -4.63
N MET A 19 -0.32 4.69 -5.46
CA MET A 19 -1.61 5.10 -6.01
C MET A 19 -1.55 5.22 -7.53
N SER A 20 -2.65 4.91 -8.20
CA SER A 20 -2.73 4.94 -9.65
C SER A 20 -4.05 5.61 -10.10
N PRO A 21 -4.07 6.42 -11.18
CA PRO A 21 -5.30 7.02 -11.67
C PRO A 21 -6.36 5.99 -12.09
N LEU A 22 -5.97 4.92 -12.76
CA LEU A 22 -6.83 3.97 -13.45
C LEU A 22 -6.59 2.51 -12.98
N PRO A 23 -7.54 1.59 -13.21
CA PRO A 23 -7.29 0.16 -13.06
C PRO A 23 -6.19 -0.34 -14.01
N HIS A 24 -5.57 -1.48 -13.67
CA HIS A 24 -4.60 -2.17 -14.52
C HIS A 24 -3.32 -1.36 -14.86
N GLU A 25 -2.86 -0.51 -13.93
CA GLU A 25 -1.59 0.23 -14.07
C GLU A 25 -0.39 -0.49 -13.43
N GLY A 26 -0.59 -1.72 -12.96
CA GLY A 26 0.46 -2.55 -12.35
C GLY A 26 0.84 -2.14 -10.93
N ARG A 27 -0.03 -1.40 -10.22
CA ARG A 27 0.19 -0.99 -8.83
C ARG A 27 0.50 -2.17 -7.90
N SER A 28 -0.35 -3.20 -7.87
CA SER A 28 -0.17 -4.32 -6.93
C SER A 28 1.15 -5.06 -7.16
N GLN A 29 1.53 -5.21 -8.43
CA GLN A 29 2.82 -5.76 -8.81
C GLN A 29 3.98 -4.89 -8.32
N LEU A 30 3.90 -3.57 -8.54
CA LEU A 30 4.90 -2.62 -8.08
C LEU A 30 5.02 -2.59 -6.55
N VAL A 31 3.90 -2.71 -5.83
CA VAL A 31 3.87 -2.82 -4.36
C VAL A 31 4.63 -4.07 -3.91
N ALA A 32 4.36 -5.22 -4.52
CA ALA A 32 5.06 -6.48 -4.23
C ALA A 32 6.56 -6.37 -4.51
N GLU A 33 6.93 -5.87 -5.69
CA GLU A 33 8.33 -5.70 -6.10
C GLU A 33 9.09 -4.75 -5.17
N LEU A 34 8.47 -3.64 -4.75
CA LEU A 34 9.08 -2.69 -3.82
C LEU A 34 9.30 -3.32 -2.44
N ALA A 35 8.33 -4.07 -1.93
CA ALA A 35 8.45 -4.75 -0.64
C ALA A 35 9.54 -5.84 -0.68
N ILE A 36 9.64 -6.60 -1.77
CA ILE A 36 10.71 -7.57 -2.01
C ILE A 36 12.07 -6.86 -2.04
N ALA A 37 12.19 -5.75 -2.77
CA ALA A 37 13.44 -5.01 -2.88
C ALA A 37 13.93 -4.48 -1.52
N PHE A 38 13.04 -3.92 -0.68
CA PHE A 38 13.42 -3.50 0.66
C PHE A 38 13.84 -4.68 1.57
N SER A 39 13.14 -5.81 1.48
CA SER A 39 13.48 -7.03 2.21
C SER A 39 14.85 -7.59 1.80
N GLN A 40 15.17 -7.60 0.50
CA GLN A 40 16.47 -8.03 -0.02
C GLN A 40 17.63 -7.13 0.46
N LEU A 41 17.35 -5.87 0.79
CA LEU A 41 18.31 -4.95 1.42
C LEU A 41 18.42 -5.16 2.94
N GLY A 42 17.83 -6.22 3.49
CA GLY A 42 17.87 -6.55 4.91
C GLY A 42 16.96 -5.69 5.78
N ARG A 43 16.02 -4.95 5.19
CA ARG A 43 15.15 -4.02 5.93
C ARG A 43 13.85 -4.71 6.31
N ARG A 44 13.48 -4.64 7.58
CA ARG A 44 12.20 -5.22 8.05
C ARG A 44 11.04 -4.53 7.35
N THR A 45 10.35 -5.27 6.49
CA THR A 45 9.35 -4.76 5.55
C THR A 45 8.03 -5.47 5.75
N LEU A 46 6.95 -4.68 5.85
CA LEU A 46 5.58 -5.16 5.82
C LEU A 46 4.90 -4.69 4.55
N LEU A 47 4.27 -5.61 3.82
CA LEU A 47 3.33 -5.29 2.76
C LEU A 47 1.91 -5.36 3.33
N ILE A 48 1.07 -4.36 3.04
CA ILE A 48 -0.35 -4.36 3.41
C ILE A 48 -1.20 -4.25 2.14
N ASP A 49 -2.13 -5.18 1.93
CA ASP A 49 -3.13 -5.09 0.87
C ASP A 49 -4.37 -4.33 1.36
N ALA A 50 -4.41 -3.02 1.12
CA ALA A 50 -5.59 -2.19 1.39
C ALA A 50 -6.47 -1.98 0.14
N ASP A 51 -6.27 -2.74 -0.95
CA ASP A 51 -7.26 -2.87 -2.02
C ASP A 51 -8.36 -3.85 -1.61
N LEU A 52 -9.24 -3.38 -0.72
CA LEU A 52 -10.39 -4.16 -0.26
C LEU A 52 -11.52 -4.27 -1.31
N ARG A 53 -11.29 -3.79 -2.55
CA ARG A 53 -12.25 -3.86 -3.67
C ARG A 53 -11.90 -5.00 -4.61
N ASN A 54 -10.61 -5.21 -4.85
CA ASN A 54 -10.07 -6.25 -5.73
C ASN A 54 -8.66 -6.62 -5.27
N PRO A 55 -8.51 -7.30 -4.11
CA PRO A 55 -7.22 -7.61 -3.52
C PRO A 55 -6.42 -8.55 -4.42
N LYS A 56 -5.10 -8.38 -4.43
CA LYS A 56 -4.21 -9.11 -5.35
C LYS A 56 -2.98 -9.69 -4.68
N GLN A 57 -2.61 -9.22 -3.50
CA GLN A 57 -1.34 -9.61 -2.89
C GLN A 57 -1.34 -11.08 -2.46
N HIS A 58 -2.47 -11.60 -1.98
CA HIS A 58 -2.60 -13.02 -1.66
C HIS A 58 -2.39 -13.92 -2.89
N GLU A 59 -2.87 -13.51 -4.07
CA GLU A 59 -2.65 -14.22 -5.34
C GLU A 59 -1.16 -14.18 -5.76
N LEU A 60 -0.54 -13.00 -5.68
CA LEU A 60 0.86 -12.79 -6.06
C LEU A 60 1.82 -13.61 -5.20
N PHE A 61 1.54 -13.71 -3.90
CA PHE A 61 2.38 -14.42 -2.94
C PHE A 61 1.92 -15.85 -2.62
N ARG A 62 0.81 -16.30 -3.21
CA ARG A 62 0.24 -17.65 -3.02
C ARG A 62 -0.02 -17.98 -1.55
N ILE A 63 -0.65 -17.05 -0.84
CA ILE A 63 -1.04 -17.19 0.56
C ILE A 63 -2.57 -17.19 0.68
N ASP A 64 -3.09 -17.76 1.77
CA ASP A 64 -4.52 -17.70 2.09
C ASP A 64 -4.97 -16.26 2.29
N ASN A 65 -6.28 -16.00 2.15
CA ASN A 65 -6.90 -14.68 2.31
C ASN A 65 -8.11 -14.70 3.26
N ASP A 66 -8.15 -15.69 4.16
CA ASP A 66 -9.28 -15.92 5.07
C ASP A 66 -9.29 -14.94 6.26
N ALA A 67 -8.14 -14.34 6.59
CA ALA A 67 -8.06 -13.31 7.62
C ALA A 67 -6.87 -12.38 7.34
N GLY A 68 -7.12 -11.08 7.41
CA GLY A 68 -6.21 -10.04 6.96
C GLY A 68 -6.49 -8.68 7.55
N LEU A 69 -6.28 -7.65 6.73
CA LEU A 69 -6.51 -6.26 7.12
C LEU A 69 -7.94 -6.04 7.61
N VAL A 70 -8.95 -6.62 6.96
CA VAL A 70 -10.35 -6.45 7.34
C VAL A 70 -10.61 -6.95 8.75
N GLU A 71 -10.17 -8.17 9.06
CA GLU A 71 -10.32 -8.78 10.38
C GLU A 71 -9.47 -8.03 11.43
N ALA A 72 -8.26 -7.62 11.08
CA ALA A 72 -7.39 -6.82 11.95
C ALA A 72 -7.96 -5.43 12.28
N LEU A 73 -8.80 -4.86 11.40
CA LEU A 73 -9.51 -3.62 11.66
C LEU A 73 -10.83 -3.87 12.41
N ALA A 74 -11.40 -5.06 12.34
CA ALA A 74 -12.66 -5.39 13.00
C ALA A 74 -12.47 -5.84 14.45
N LEU A 75 -11.38 -6.54 14.74
CA LEU A 75 -11.12 -7.24 16.00
C LEU A 75 -9.92 -6.64 16.75
N PRO A 76 -9.85 -6.78 18.08
CA PRO A 76 -8.72 -6.29 18.88
C PRO A 76 -7.48 -7.19 18.82
N ASP A 77 -7.57 -8.35 18.15
CA ASP A 77 -6.49 -9.33 18.08
C ASP A 77 -5.33 -8.85 17.20
N PRO A 78 -4.10 -9.34 17.44
CA PRO A 78 -2.98 -9.05 16.55
C PRO A 78 -3.29 -9.45 15.09
N PRO A 79 -2.84 -8.66 14.10
CA PRO A 79 -3.07 -9.00 12.69
C PRO A 79 -2.41 -10.34 12.33
N GLN A 80 -3.09 -11.14 11.52
CA GLN A 80 -2.49 -12.34 10.94
C GLN A 80 -1.49 -11.92 9.84
N LEU A 81 -0.20 -12.17 10.10
CA LEU A 81 0.88 -11.84 9.19
C LEU A 81 1.44 -13.11 8.55
N HIS A 82 1.65 -13.06 7.24
CA HIS A 82 2.20 -14.16 6.46
C HIS A 82 3.69 -13.91 6.19
N PRO A 83 4.62 -14.70 6.77
CA PRO A 83 6.03 -14.65 6.38
C PRO A 83 6.21 -15.20 4.96
N VAL A 84 7.22 -14.70 4.25
CA VAL A 84 7.52 -15.15 2.87
C VAL A 84 8.75 -16.05 2.88
N GLU A 85 8.62 -17.25 2.32
CA GLU A 85 9.71 -18.21 2.21
C GLU A 85 10.89 -17.63 1.43
N GLY A 86 12.11 -17.78 1.96
CA GLY A 86 13.33 -17.21 1.37
C GLY A 86 13.49 -15.69 1.54
N MET A 87 12.55 -15.00 2.21
CA MET A 87 12.61 -13.56 2.46
C MET A 87 12.39 -13.24 3.95
N PRO A 88 13.41 -13.44 4.81
CA PRO A 88 13.28 -13.35 6.27
C PRO A 88 12.89 -11.96 6.80
N TYR A 89 13.01 -10.92 5.97
CA TYR A 89 12.66 -9.54 6.32
C TYR A 89 11.32 -9.08 5.71
N LEU A 90 10.55 -9.97 5.09
CA LEU A 90 9.25 -9.65 4.50
C LEU A 90 8.11 -10.39 5.20
N ALA A 91 7.11 -9.62 5.61
CA ALA A 91 5.80 -10.13 6.01
C ALA A 91 4.70 -9.48 5.17
N ILE A 92 3.57 -10.17 5.03
CA ILE A 92 2.40 -9.70 4.29
C ILE A 92 1.19 -9.71 5.21
N LEU A 93 0.49 -8.58 5.27
CA LEU A 93 -0.89 -8.48 5.72
C LEU A 93 -1.77 -8.43 4.46
N ASN A 94 -2.42 -9.55 4.14
CA ASN A 94 -3.36 -9.62 3.02
C ASN A 94 -4.64 -8.78 3.33
N SER A 95 -5.61 -8.79 2.43
CA SER A 95 -6.84 -8.01 2.64
C SER A 95 -7.78 -8.64 3.65
N GLY A 96 -7.83 -9.98 3.68
CA GLY A 96 -8.93 -10.71 4.30
C GLY A 96 -10.20 -10.69 3.44
N HIS A 97 -11.34 -11.01 4.05
CA HIS A 97 -12.62 -11.06 3.36
C HIS A 97 -13.06 -9.69 2.84
N ILE A 98 -13.54 -9.64 1.59
CA ILE A 98 -14.05 -8.39 1.01
C ILE A 98 -15.29 -7.92 1.81
N PRO A 99 -15.23 -6.75 2.47
CA PRO A 99 -16.34 -6.25 3.27
C PRO A 99 -17.38 -5.55 2.38
N PRO A 100 -18.64 -5.38 2.85
CA PRO A 100 -19.66 -4.66 2.09
C PRO A 100 -19.29 -3.18 1.87
N ASN A 101 -18.68 -2.54 2.87
CA ASN A 101 -18.29 -1.12 2.85
C ASN A 101 -16.80 -0.91 3.19
N PRO A 102 -15.87 -1.13 2.24
CA PRO A 102 -14.43 -0.94 2.45
C PRO A 102 -14.01 0.40 3.06
N ILE A 103 -14.58 1.50 2.56
CA ILE A 103 -14.12 2.84 2.94
C ILE A 103 -14.44 3.19 4.40
N GLU A 104 -15.51 2.64 4.97
CA GLU A 104 -15.88 2.86 6.39
C GLU A 104 -14.83 2.25 7.31
N LEU A 105 -14.35 1.04 6.99
CA LEU A 105 -13.30 0.37 7.76
C LEU A 105 -11.96 1.10 7.67
N LEU A 106 -11.63 1.64 6.49
CA LEU A 106 -10.36 2.34 6.27
C LEU A 106 -10.34 3.76 6.85
N SER A 107 -11.51 4.43 6.93
CA SER A 107 -11.61 5.85 7.32
C SER A 107 -11.73 6.06 8.83
N ASP A 108 -12.00 5.00 9.59
CA ASP A 108 -11.92 5.04 11.05
C ASP A 108 -10.44 5.17 11.49
N ASP A 109 -10.22 5.61 12.73
CA ASP A 109 -8.90 5.71 13.35
C ASP A 109 -8.17 4.36 13.45
N ARG A 110 -8.86 3.25 13.13
CA ARG A 110 -8.36 1.88 13.22
C ARG A 110 -7.15 1.65 12.32
N LEU A 111 -7.21 2.07 11.06
CA LEU A 111 -6.08 1.91 10.14
C LEU A 111 -4.87 2.72 10.62
N SER A 112 -5.11 3.96 11.07
CA SER A 112 -4.07 4.82 11.64
C SER A 112 -3.41 4.17 12.86
N LYS A 113 -4.21 3.67 13.82
CA LYS A 113 -3.73 2.97 15.02
C LYS A 113 -2.96 1.71 14.67
N LEU A 114 -3.47 0.89 13.75
CA LEU A 114 -2.81 -0.32 13.28
C LEU A 114 -1.43 -0.01 12.69
N VAL A 115 -1.37 0.94 11.75
CA VAL A 115 -0.12 1.38 11.13
C VAL A 115 0.84 1.94 12.18
N MET A 116 0.36 2.81 13.09
CA MET A 116 1.19 3.36 14.17
C MET A 116 1.83 2.28 15.03
N ASN A 117 1.07 1.24 15.41
CA ASN A 117 1.59 0.13 16.21
C ASN A 117 2.68 -0.64 15.45
N LEU A 118 2.46 -0.89 14.16
CA LEU A 118 3.37 -1.67 13.30
C LEU A 118 4.67 -0.93 12.96
N ARG A 119 4.70 0.41 13.04
CA ARG A 119 5.91 1.23 12.79
C ARG A 119 7.05 0.95 13.77
N SER A 120 6.77 0.38 14.93
CA SER A 120 7.81 -0.02 15.89
C SER A 120 8.58 -1.27 15.45
N THR A 121 7.94 -2.14 14.66
CA THR A 121 8.49 -3.41 14.19
C THR A 121 9.11 -3.29 12.80
N TYR A 122 8.46 -2.56 11.89
CA TYR A 122 8.83 -2.49 10.49
C TYR A 122 9.48 -1.16 10.12
N GLU A 123 10.62 -1.23 9.43
CA GLU A 123 11.32 -0.06 8.90
C GLU A 123 10.61 0.50 7.66
N PHE A 124 10.02 -0.38 6.85
CA PHE A 124 9.18 -0.04 5.71
C PHE A 124 7.82 -0.72 5.82
N ILE A 125 6.76 0.05 5.61
CA ILE A 125 5.40 -0.44 5.41
C ILE A 125 4.95 0.03 4.03
N VAL A 126 4.71 -0.91 3.12
CA VAL A 126 4.28 -0.63 1.73
C VAL A 126 2.82 -1.02 1.59
N ILE A 127 1.97 -0.07 1.20
CA ILE A 127 0.51 -0.27 1.20
C ILE A 127 -0.06 -0.20 -0.23
N ASP A 128 -0.69 -1.29 -0.66
CA ASP A 128 -1.50 -1.34 -1.89
C ASP A 128 -2.85 -0.66 -1.68
N THR A 129 -3.45 -0.11 -2.72
CA THR A 129 -4.73 0.62 -2.66
C THR A 129 -5.65 0.22 -3.81
N PRO A 130 -6.90 0.68 -3.91
CA PRO A 130 -7.73 0.59 -5.13
C PRO A 130 -7.56 1.80 -6.07
N PRO A 131 -7.88 1.69 -7.38
CA PRO A 131 -7.59 2.73 -8.35
C PRO A 131 -8.42 3.99 -8.07
N VAL A 132 -7.77 5.15 -8.13
CA VAL A 132 -8.35 6.39 -7.60
C VAL A 132 -9.55 6.83 -8.43
N SER A 133 -9.56 6.63 -9.75
CA SER A 133 -10.72 6.95 -10.61
C SER A 133 -12.04 6.32 -10.17
N LYS A 134 -12.02 5.17 -9.49
CA LYS A 134 -13.23 4.44 -9.08
C LYS A 134 -13.57 4.63 -7.62
N TYR A 135 -12.57 4.80 -6.77
CA TYR A 135 -12.72 4.70 -5.32
C TYR A 135 -11.96 5.82 -4.60
N ALA A 136 -12.47 6.25 -3.44
CA ALA A 136 -11.80 7.24 -2.59
C ALA A 136 -10.91 6.59 -1.52
N ASP A 137 -11.03 5.28 -1.35
CA ASP A 137 -10.37 4.45 -0.34
C ASP A 137 -8.83 4.67 -0.33
N GLY A 138 -8.21 4.78 -1.52
CA GLY A 138 -6.78 5.07 -1.63
C GLY A 138 -6.36 6.45 -1.08
N LEU A 139 -7.24 7.46 -1.10
CA LEU A 139 -6.95 8.78 -0.49
C LEU A 139 -6.94 8.69 1.04
N THR A 140 -7.84 7.88 1.61
CA THR A 140 -7.85 7.58 3.05
C THR A 140 -6.56 6.89 3.47
N VAL A 141 -6.14 5.86 2.71
CA VAL A 141 -4.86 5.18 2.95
C VAL A 141 -3.68 6.12 2.81
N ALA A 142 -3.67 7.00 1.80
CA ALA A 142 -2.62 8.01 1.62
C ALA A 142 -2.52 8.98 2.80
N ALA A 143 -3.66 9.40 3.37
CA ALA A 143 -3.66 10.26 4.56
C ALA A 143 -3.00 9.59 5.78
N VAL A 144 -3.15 8.26 5.92
CA VAL A 144 -2.49 7.48 6.98
C VAL A 144 -1.01 7.23 6.68
N ALA A 145 -0.68 6.89 5.43
CA ALA A 145 0.69 6.60 5.02
C ALA A 145 1.60 7.84 5.11
N GLY A 146 1.09 9.00 4.69
CA GLY A 146 1.84 10.25 4.65
C GLY A 146 2.82 10.35 3.49
N GLU A 147 3.26 9.24 2.89
CA GLU A 147 4.09 9.22 1.68
C GLU A 147 3.42 8.42 0.55
N VAL A 148 3.41 8.98 -0.66
CA VAL A 148 2.76 8.38 -1.83
C VAL A 148 3.73 8.29 -3.00
N LEU A 149 3.80 7.11 -3.61
CA LEU A 149 4.33 6.93 -4.95
C LEU A 149 3.17 6.83 -5.94
N VAL A 150 3.23 7.63 -7.00
CA VAL A 150 2.22 7.57 -8.06
C VAL A 150 2.72 6.65 -9.16
N VAL A 151 1.86 5.77 -9.68
CA VAL A 151 2.15 4.96 -10.86
C VAL A 151 1.18 5.29 -11.99
N SER A 152 1.70 5.35 -13.20
CA SER A 152 0.92 5.44 -14.44
C SER A 152 1.38 4.42 -15.46
N ARG A 153 0.50 4.03 -16.37
CA ARG A 153 0.83 3.11 -17.47
C ARG A 153 1.12 3.87 -18.76
N ALA A 154 2.28 3.59 -19.36
CA ALA A 154 2.72 4.15 -20.62
C ALA A 154 1.69 3.86 -21.72
N GLN A 155 1.43 4.87 -22.56
CA GLN A 155 0.46 4.80 -23.67
C GLN A 155 -0.99 4.49 -23.27
N HIS A 156 -1.29 4.41 -21.98
CA HIS A 156 -2.64 4.16 -21.46
C HIS A 156 -3.14 5.34 -20.63
N THR A 157 -2.30 5.82 -19.72
CA THR A 157 -2.68 6.88 -18.77
C THR A 157 -2.37 8.24 -19.35
N GLY A 158 -3.43 9.01 -19.63
CA GLY A 158 -3.30 10.37 -20.14
C GLY A 158 -2.91 11.38 -19.06
N GLN A 159 -2.49 12.56 -19.50
CA GLN A 159 -2.16 13.67 -18.58
C GLN A 159 -3.38 14.15 -17.78
N LYS A 160 -4.59 13.99 -18.32
CA LYS A 160 -5.84 14.42 -17.67
C LYS A 160 -6.10 13.59 -16.41
N GLU A 161 -5.93 12.28 -16.51
CA GLU A 161 -6.12 11.30 -15.45
C GLU A 161 -5.09 11.53 -14.35
N MET A 162 -3.83 11.75 -14.73
CA MET A 162 -2.76 12.09 -13.79
C MET A 162 -3.03 13.41 -13.05
N ARG A 163 -3.42 14.47 -13.78
CA ARG A 163 -3.79 15.76 -13.16
C ARG A 163 -4.99 15.62 -12.21
N SER A 164 -5.96 14.79 -12.57
CA SER A 164 -7.11 14.50 -11.70
C SER A 164 -6.69 13.80 -10.40
N LEU A 165 -5.82 12.79 -10.49
CA LEU A 165 -5.24 12.12 -9.33
C LEU A 165 -4.54 13.13 -8.41
N LEU A 166 -3.60 13.92 -8.94
CA LEU A 166 -2.84 14.90 -8.15
C LEU A 166 -3.74 15.96 -7.52
N LYS A 167 -4.78 16.43 -8.24
CA LYS A 167 -5.77 17.36 -7.69
C LYS A 167 -6.52 16.74 -6.51
N ARG A 168 -6.94 15.47 -6.62
CA ARG A 168 -7.62 14.77 -5.52
C ARG A 168 -6.68 14.50 -4.35
N MET A 169 -5.43 14.15 -4.62
CA MET A 169 -4.42 14.03 -3.57
C MET A 169 -4.17 15.33 -2.81
N GLY A 170 -4.40 16.49 -3.42
CA GLY A 170 -4.33 17.79 -2.76
C GLY A 170 -5.30 17.95 -1.58
N SER A 171 -6.30 17.08 -1.43
CA SER A 171 -7.14 17.02 -0.22
C SER A 171 -6.52 16.24 0.94
N THR A 172 -5.39 15.56 0.69
CA THR A 172 -4.62 14.83 1.71
C THR A 172 -3.41 15.66 2.13
N ARG A 173 -2.82 15.33 3.29
CA ARG A 173 -1.53 15.91 3.71
C ARG A 173 -0.34 15.07 3.25
N ALA A 174 -0.57 14.08 2.39
CA ALA A 174 0.45 13.13 1.99
C ALA A 174 1.44 13.76 0.99
N GLN A 175 2.71 13.46 1.16
CA GLN A 175 3.78 13.89 0.26
C GLN A 175 3.88 12.94 -0.94
N VAL A 176 3.79 13.48 -2.15
CA VAL A 176 4.15 12.74 -3.37
C VAL A 176 5.68 12.62 -3.42
N LEU A 177 6.20 11.40 -3.31
CA LEU A 177 7.63 11.13 -3.41
C LEU A 177 8.12 11.16 -4.87
N GLY A 178 7.25 10.81 -5.81
CA GLY A 178 7.57 10.76 -7.22
C GLY A 178 6.51 10.02 -8.03
N ALA A 179 6.80 9.84 -9.32
CA ALA A 179 5.96 9.11 -10.26
C ALA A 179 6.76 7.98 -10.95
N ILE A 180 6.10 6.86 -11.19
CA ILE A 180 6.64 5.70 -11.90
C ILE A 180 5.83 5.51 -13.17
N LEU A 181 6.53 5.46 -14.31
CA LEU A 181 5.95 5.07 -15.59
C LEU A 181 6.13 3.57 -15.77
N ASN A 182 5.02 2.85 -15.80
CA ASN A 182 4.96 1.42 -15.98
C ASN A 182 4.64 1.04 -17.43
N HIS A 183 5.16 -0.08 -17.94
CA HIS A 183 5.03 -0.49 -19.35
C HIS A 183 4.25 -1.79 -19.57
N PHE A 184 3.93 -2.53 -18.51
CA PHE A 184 3.22 -3.81 -18.58
C PHE A 184 1.72 -3.60 -18.84
#